data_AF-A0A2M8KD02-F1
#
_entry.id   AF-A0A2M8KD02-F1
#
_cell.length_a   1.000
_cell.length_b   1.000
_cell.length_c   1.000
_cell.angle_alpha   90.00
_cell.angle_beta   90.00
_cell.angle_gamma   90.00
#
_symmetry.space_group_name_H-M   'P 1'
#
loop_
_entity.id
_entity.type
_entity.pdbx_description
1 polymer ?
#
loop_
_entity_poly.entity_id
_entity_poly.type
_entity_poly.pdbx_seq_one_letter_code
_entity_poly.pdbx_strand_id
1 'polypeptide(L)'
;MKIKHEAASVIRFLDIYNELNKTNIGFVRPGDPHKKEPDCICSENVAIELVGAYDNQYQASKLWNEARGKKQSKPPELLLSTFDNLEETIANKLEKLNLNKYSGFEGRLFLLCNLHSPLLTDTEVATFDANYVLFKRDNHFERYFDEIWITWQPSNNSNWSIKQLE
;
A
#
# COMPACT_ATOMS: atom_id res chain seq x y z
N MET A 1 0.00 -18.37 -2.01
CA MET A 1 -1.20 -17.51 -1.98
C MET A 1 -0.88 -16.03 -1.80
N LYS A 2 0.09 -15.64 -0.95
CA LYS A 2 0.54 -14.24 -0.75
C LYS A 2 0.85 -13.47 -2.06
N ILE A 3 1.66 -14.08 -2.93
CA ILE A 3 2.05 -13.54 -4.24
C ILE A 3 0.85 -13.13 -5.11
N LYS A 4 -0.28 -13.85 -5.03
CA LYS A 4 -1.46 -13.54 -5.86
C LYS A 4 -2.22 -12.31 -5.37
N HIS A 5 -2.22 -12.05 -4.06
CA HIS A 5 -2.95 -10.92 -3.48
C HIS A 5 -2.20 -9.61 -3.72
N GLU A 6 -0.88 -9.60 -3.52
CA GLU A 6 -0.04 -8.40 -3.70
C GLU A 6 -0.03 -7.99 -5.17
N ALA A 7 0.16 -8.95 -6.08
CA ALA A 7 0.08 -8.70 -7.53
C ALA A 7 -1.30 -8.15 -7.95
N ALA A 8 -2.40 -8.67 -7.39
CA ALA A 8 -3.73 -8.19 -7.72
C ALA A 8 -3.98 -6.74 -7.26
N SER A 9 -3.46 -6.35 -6.09
CA SER A 9 -3.52 -4.95 -5.63
C SER A 9 -2.69 -4.03 -6.52
N VAL A 10 -1.48 -4.47 -6.92
CA VAL A 10 -0.61 -3.68 -7.80
C VAL A 10 -1.20 -3.52 -9.20
N ILE A 11 -1.69 -4.59 -9.82
CA ILE A 11 -2.31 -4.52 -11.16
C ILE A 11 -3.47 -3.53 -11.14
N ARG A 12 -4.35 -3.63 -10.15
CA ARG A 12 -5.49 -2.71 -10.01
C ARG A 12 -5.05 -1.25 -9.82
N PHE A 13 -4.02 -1.00 -9.02
CA PHE A 13 -3.46 0.34 -8.86
C PHE A 13 -2.93 0.86 -10.21
N LEU A 14 -2.16 0.04 -10.93
CA LEU A 14 -1.58 0.40 -12.22
C LEU A 14 -2.66 0.70 -13.27
N ASP A 15 -3.76 -0.05 -13.29
CA ASP A 15 -4.89 0.21 -14.20
C ASP A 15 -5.43 1.63 -14.01
N ILE A 16 -5.70 2.03 -12.75
CA ILE A 16 -6.23 3.36 -12.40
C ILE A 16 -5.16 4.45 -12.64
N TYR A 17 -3.92 4.19 -12.22
CA TYR A 17 -2.80 5.13 -12.39
C TYR A 17 -2.53 5.42 -13.87
N ASN A 18 -2.51 4.39 -14.71
CA ASN A 18 -2.26 4.51 -16.14
C ASN A 18 -3.35 5.31 -16.84
N GLU A 19 -4.61 5.13 -16.45
CA GLU A 19 -5.73 5.93 -16.96
C GLU A 19 -5.57 7.41 -16.60
N LEU A 20 -5.27 7.71 -15.33
CA LEU A 20 -5.12 9.08 -14.84
C LEU A 20 -3.91 9.80 -15.44
N ASN A 21 -2.77 9.11 -15.57
CA ASN A 21 -1.51 9.72 -15.96
C ASN A 21 -1.16 9.51 -17.44
N LYS A 22 -2.00 8.80 -18.20
CA LYS A 22 -1.76 8.43 -19.61
C LYS A 22 -0.44 7.66 -19.80
N THR A 23 -0.14 6.76 -18.87
CA THR A 23 1.03 5.88 -18.89
C THR A 23 0.64 4.45 -19.26
N ASN A 24 1.61 3.54 -19.38
CA ASN A 24 1.36 2.13 -19.67
C ASN A 24 2.31 1.21 -18.85
N ILE A 25 2.39 1.46 -17.55
CA ILE A 25 3.19 0.67 -16.63
C ILE A 25 2.46 -0.65 -16.35
N GLY A 26 3.09 -1.77 -16.66
CA GLY A 26 2.54 -3.11 -16.46
C GLY A 26 3.26 -3.87 -15.35
N PHE A 27 2.53 -4.70 -14.60
CA PHE A 27 3.13 -5.65 -13.66
C PHE A 27 3.93 -6.72 -14.43
N VAL A 28 5.20 -6.94 -14.05
CA VAL A 28 6.06 -7.95 -14.68
C VAL A 28 6.15 -9.19 -13.81
N ARG A 29 6.53 -9.02 -12.53
CA ARG A 29 6.72 -10.13 -11.59
C ARG A 29 6.75 -9.65 -10.13
N PRO A 30 6.55 -10.55 -9.17
CA PRO A 30 6.92 -10.29 -7.78
C PRO A 30 8.43 -10.04 -7.67
N GLY A 31 8.83 -9.21 -6.72
CA GLY A 31 10.23 -9.03 -6.39
C GLY A 31 10.80 -10.19 -5.59
N ASP A 32 12.13 -10.26 -5.59
CA ASP A 32 12.93 -11.24 -4.88
C ASP A 32 13.62 -10.60 -3.67
N PRO A 33 13.19 -10.93 -2.43
CA PRO A 33 13.83 -10.42 -1.22
C PRO A 33 15.30 -10.81 -1.07
N HIS A 34 15.74 -11.95 -1.64
CA HIS A 34 17.15 -12.35 -1.61
C HIS A 34 18.02 -11.47 -2.48
N LYS A 35 17.43 -10.88 -3.52
CA LYS A 35 18.06 -9.87 -4.37
C LYS A 35 17.87 -8.46 -3.83
N LYS A 36 17.21 -8.28 -2.67
CA LYS A 36 16.89 -6.96 -2.11
C LYS A 36 16.04 -6.13 -3.08
N GLU A 37 15.03 -6.76 -3.67
CA GLU A 37 14.06 -6.09 -4.53
C GLU A 37 12.81 -5.69 -3.73
N PRO A 38 12.10 -4.62 -4.16
CA PRO A 38 10.77 -4.27 -3.66
C PRO A 38 9.72 -5.36 -3.93
N ASP A 39 8.56 -5.30 -3.30
CA ASP A 39 7.52 -6.34 -3.39
C ASP A 39 7.11 -6.69 -4.84
N CYS A 40 7.06 -5.71 -5.75
CA CYS A 40 6.65 -5.91 -7.15
C CYS A 40 7.57 -5.16 -8.13
N ILE A 41 7.92 -5.84 -9.23
CA ILE A 41 8.66 -5.27 -10.36
C ILE A 41 7.69 -5.04 -11.53
N CYS A 42 7.73 -3.83 -12.08
CA CYS A 42 6.88 -3.38 -13.18
C CYS A 42 7.72 -3.00 -14.40
N SER A 43 7.07 -2.70 -15.52
CA SER A 43 7.72 -2.15 -16.71
C SER A 43 8.15 -0.70 -16.47
N GLU A 44 8.77 -0.07 -17.48
CA GLU A 44 9.22 1.33 -17.43
C GLU A 44 10.19 1.63 -16.26
N ASN A 45 10.93 0.61 -15.83
CA ASN A 45 11.87 0.69 -14.71
C ASN A 45 11.22 1.22 -13.41
N VAL A 46 9.99 0.77 -13.15
CA VAL A 46 9.24 1.07 -11.93
C VAL A 46 9.16 -0.18 -11.05
N ALA A 47 9.34 -0.01 -9.76
CA ALA A 47 9.01 -1.00 -8.76
C ALA A 47 8.01 -0.43 -7.76
N ILE A 48 7.21 -1.31 -7.15
CA ILE A 48 6.21 -0.96 -6.16
C ILE A 48 6.48 -1.76 -4.89
N GLU A 49 6.66 -1.05 -3.79
CA GLU A 49 6.58 -1.63 -2.44
C GLU A 49 5.13 -1.53 -1.94
N LEU A 50 4.58 -2.65 -1.46
CA LEU A 50 3.19 -2.70 -1.03
C LEU A 50 3.09 -2.74 0.50
N VAL A 51 2.20 -1.92 1.05
CA VAL A 51 1.77 -2.03 2.45
C VAL A 51 0.26 -2.19 2.53
N GLY A 52 -0.18 -3.08 3.42
CA GLY A 52 -1.58 -3.19 3.80
C GLY A 52 -1.79 -2.50 5.14
N ALA A 53 -2.69 -1.52 5.19
CA ALA A 53 -3.16 -0.91 6.44
C ALA A 53 -4.58 -1.41 6.74
N TYR A 54 -4.82 -1.81 7.98
CA TYR A 54 -6.09 -2.39 8.43
C TYR A 54 -6.60 -1.58 9.62
N ASP A 55 -7.90 -1.64 9.90
CA ASP A 55 -8.52 -0.98 11.06
C ASP A 55 -7.94 -1.49 12.38
N ASN A 56 -7.64 -2.80 12.44
CA ASN A 56 -7.09 -3.47 13.62
C ASN A 56 -6.55 -4.87 13.27
N GLN A 57 -5.86 -5.49 14.22
CA GLN A 57 -5.31 -6.84 14.08
C GLN A 57 -6.37 -7.91 13.78
N TYR A 58 -7.59 -7.74 14.30
CA TYR A 58 -8.67 -8.68 14.03
C TYR A 58 -9.04 -8.70 12.55
N GLN A 59 -9.24 -7.54 11.94
CA GLN A 59 -9.61 -7.41 10.54
C GLN A 59 -8.50 -7.93 9.62
N ALA A 60 -7.24 -7.61 9.94
CA ALA A 60 -6.08 -8.19 9.25
C ALA A 60 -6.15 -9.73 9.33
N SER A 61 -6.31 -10.29 10.53
CA SER A 61 -6.42 -11.74 10.72
C SER A 61 -7.61 -12.36 9.98
N LYS A 62 -8.74 -11.65 9.89
CA LYS A 62 -9.95 -12.14 9.21
C LYS A 62 -9.69 -12.29 7.72
N LEU A 63 -9.19 -11.23 7.07
CA LEU A 63 -8.82 -11.27 5.65
C LEU A 63 -7.79 -12.36 5.35
N TRP A 64 -6.79 -12.51 6.22
CA TRP A 64 -5.79 -13.58 6.09
C TRP A 64 -6.35 -14.99 6.28
N ASN A 65 -7.33 -15.17 7.15
CA ASN A 65 -7.99 -16.45 7.37
C ASN A 65 -8.93 -16.79 6.21
N GLU A 66 -9.71 -15.82 5.73
CA GLU A 66 -10.59 -15.96 4.56
C GLU A 66 -9.80 -16.30 3.29
N ALA A 67 -8.68 -15.62 3.03
CA ALA A 67 -7.78 -15.94 1.92
C ALA A 67 -7.21 -17.37 1.99
N ARG A 68 -7.21 -18.01 3.18
CA ARG A 68 -6.79 -19.39 3.42
C ARG A 68 -7.96 -20.36 3.58
N GLY A 69 -9.20 -19.92 3.35
CA GLY A 69 -10.42 -20.74 3.50
C GLY A 69 -10.79 -21.07 4.95
N LYS A 70 -10.28 -20.31 5.93
CA LYS A 70 -10.55 -20.51 7.36
C LYS A 70 -11.56 -19.48 7.87
N LYS A 71 -12.54 -19.91 8.66
CA LYS A 71 -13.48 -19.02 9.36
C LYS A 71 -12.95 -18.62 10.73
N GLN A 72 -13.16 -17.37 11.11
CA GLN A 72 -12.76 -16.83 12.42
C GLN A 72 -14.01 -16.68 13.31
N SER A 73 -13.92 -17.12 14.57
CA SER A 73 -15.07 -17.26 15.49
C SER A 73 -15.12 -16.22 16.62
N LYS A 74 -14.11 -15.35 16.75
CA LYS A 74 -14.08 -14.34 17.83
C LYS A 74 -14.66 -13.00 17.36
N PRO A 75 -15.52 -12.34 18.14
CA PRO A 75 -15.98 -10.98 17.83
C PRO A 75 -14.85 -9.95 18.07
N PRO A 76 -14.80 -8.85 17.30
CA PRO A 76 -13.76 -7.83 17.42
C PRO A 76 -13.94 -6.88 18.61
N GLU A 77 -12.82 -6.30 19.06
CA GLU A 77 -12.80 -5.00 19.73
C GLU A 77 -12.77 -3.90 18.66
N LEU A 78 -13.73 -2.97 18.72
CA LEU A 78 -13.98 -1.94 17.71
C LEU A 78 -13.19 -0.67 18.04
N LEU A 79 -11.90 -0.67 17.72
CA LEU A 79 -11.14 0.56 17.48
C LEU A 79 -10.75 0.58 16.00
N LEU A 80 -11.13 1.66 15.32
CA LEU A 80 -10.86 1.88 13.90
C LEU A 80 -9.65 2.80 13.79
N SER A 81 -8.47 2.23 13.66
CA SER A 81 -7.21 2.98 13.63
C SER A 81 -6.50 2.86 12.28
N THR A 82 -7.25 2.74 11.16
CA THR A 82 -6.64 2.52 9.83
C THR A 82 -5.58 3.56 9.48
N PHE A 83 -5.81 4.84 9.79
CA PHE A 83 -4.85 5.90 9.49
C PHE A 83 -3.66 5.92 10.47
N ASP A 84 -3.89 5.73 11.77
CA ASP A 84 -2.78 5.59 12.73
C ASP A 84 -1.90 4.38 12.38
N ASN A 85 -2.53 3.26 12.01
CA ASN A 85 -1.85 2.04 11.57
C ASN A 85 -1.15 2.24 10.21
N LEU A 86 -1.69 3.10 9.34
CA LEU A 86 -1.05 3.48 8.08
C LEU A 86 0.25 4.24 8.37
N GLU A 87 0.21 5.26 9.23
CA GLU A 87 1.39 6.02 9.62
C GLU A 87 2.46 5.12 10.25
N GLU A 88 2.07 4.23 11.17
CA GLU A 88 2.97 3.26 11.79
C GLU A 88 3.57 2.29 10.74
N THR A 89 2.74 1.81 9.80
CA THR A 89 3.19 0.87 8.77
C THR A 89 4.18 1.54 7.80
N ILE A 90 3.91 2.79 7.43
CA ILE A 90 4.82 3.62 6.64
C ILE A 90 6.15 3.81 7.39
N ALA A 91 6.12 4.19 8.68
CA ALA A 91 7.32 4.35 9.51
C ALA A 91 8.12 3.04 9.65
N ASN A 92 7.46 1.90 9.84
CA ASN A 92 8.11 0.59 9.92
C ASN A 92 8.80 0.17 8.61
N LYS A 93 8.29 0.59 7.45
CA LYS A 93 8.95 0.35 6.15
C LYS A 93 10.16 1.26 5.96
N LEU A 94 10.12 2.50 6.43
CA LEU A 94 11.30 3.37 6.47
C LEU A 94 12.47 2.77 7.24
N GLU A 95 12.20 2.16 8.39
CA GLU A 95 13.26 1.52 9.16
C GLU A 95 13.94 0.41 8.34
N LYS A 96 13.17 -0.36 7.56
CA LYS A 96 13.70 -1.39 6.66
C LYS A 96 14.52 -0.80 5.51
N LEU A 97 14.13 0.36 4.98
CA LEU A 97 14.86 1.10 3.96
C LEU A 97 16.24 1.57 4.44
N ASN A 98 16.31 2.11 5.65
CA ASN A 98 17.57 2.55 6.27
C ASN A 98 18.57 1.40 6.46
N LEU A 99 18.12 0.14 6.42
CA LEU A 99 18.95 -1.07 6.45
C LEU A 99 19.41 -1.54 5.05
N ASN A 100 19.29 -0.70 4.01
CA ASN A 100 19.67 -0.99 2.61
C ASN A 100 18.95 -2.21 2.00
N LYS A 101 17.68 -2.43 2.34
CA LYS A 101 16.92 -3.61 1.88
C LYS A 101 16.38 -3.53 0.44
N TYR A 102 16.49 -2.39 -0.25
CA TYR A 102 16.12 -2.26 -1.67
C TYR A 102 17.28 -1.91 -2.60
N SER A 103 18.51 -2.12 -2.16
CA SER A 103 19.71 -1.82 -2.97
C SER A 103 19.86 -2.68 -4.23
N GLY A 104 18.94 -3.62 -4.49
CA GLY A 104 18.96 -4.50 -5.66
C GLY A 104 18.13 -4.01 -6.83
N PHE A 105 17.47 -2.87 -6.72
CA PHE A 105 16.68 -2.26 -7.79
C PHE A 105 17.18 -0.85 -8.09
N GLU A 106 17.36 -0.55 -9.38
CA GLU A 106 17.77 0.76 -9.88
C GLU A 106 16.66 1.30 -10.77
N GLY A 107 15.83 2.21 -10.26
CA GLY A 107 14.68 2.74 -10.99
C GLY A 107 13.78 3.56 -10.08
N ARG A 108 12.57 3.88 -10.57
CA ARG A 108 11.58 4.58 -9.74
C ARG A 108 10.94 3.63 -8.76
N LEU A 109 10.87 3.99 -7.49
CA LEU A 109 10.24 3.19 -6.46
C LEU A 109 9.00 3.88 -5.90
N PHE A 110 7.86 3.23 -6.04
CA PHE A 110 6.59 3.69 -5.50
C PHE A 110 6.29 2.98 -4.19
N LEU A 111 5.79 3.72 -3.20
CA LEU A 111 5.16 3.14 -2.02
C LEU A 111 3.64 3.12 -2.21
N LEU A 112 3.05 1.93 -2.33
CA LEU A 112 1.60 1.77 -2.45
C LEU A 112 1.01 1.33 -1.10
N CYS A 113 0.17 2.18 -0.53
CA CYS A 113 -0.54 1.97 0.71
C CYS A 113 -1.98 1.52 0.46
N ASN A 114 -2.21 0.22 0.57
CA ASN A 114 -3.51 -0.39 0.37
C ASN A 114 -4.33 -0.39 1.66
N LEU A 115 -5.29 0.51 1.75
CA LEU A 115 -6.16 0.66 2.91
C LEU A 115 -7.30 -0.37 2.84
N HIS A 116 -7.40 -1.17 3.90
CA HIS A 116 -8.41 -2.20 4.03
C HIS A 116 -9.35 -1.83 5.16
N SER A 117 -10.37 -1.02 4.88
CA SER A 117 -11.43 -0.71 5.84
C SER A 117 -12.79 -0.65 5.15
N PRO A 118 -13.80 -1.39 5.61
CA PRO A 118 -15.14 -1.36 5.04
C PRO A 118 -15.90 -0.07 5.37
N LEU A 119 -15.34 0.80 6.20
CA LEU A 119 -15.97 2.04 6.65
C LEU A 119 -15.33 3.28 6.03
N LEU A 120 -14.22 3.15 5.30
CA LEU A 120 -13.60 4.27 4.61
C LEU A 120 -14.52 4.83 3.55
N THR A 121 -14.76 6.13 3.57
CA THR A 121 -15.29 6.88 2.43
C THR A 121 -14.20 7.81 1.89
N ASP A 122 -14.48 8.44 0.76
CA ASP A 122 -13.60 9.48 0.22
C ASP A 122 -13.44 10.66 1.19
N THR A 123 -14.42 10.90 2.07
CA THR A 123 -14.38 12.01 3.04
C THR A 123 -13.31 11.79 4.10
N GLU A 124 -13.22 10.59 4.68
CA GLU A 124 -12.20 10.28 5.67
C GLU A 124 -10.80 10.34 5.05
N VAL A 125 -10.65 9.85 3.81
CA VAL A 125 -9.38 9.91 3.08
C VAL A 125 -8.98 11.36 2.77
N ALA A 126 -9.91 12.20 2.32
CA ALA A 126 -9.66 13.62 2.09
C ALA A 126 -9.31 14.36 3.40
N THR A 127 -9.95 14.00 4.51
CA THR A 127 -9.64 14.55 5.84
C THR A 127 -8.25 14.13 6.28
N PHE A 128 -7.87 12.88 6.05
CA PHE A 128 -6.51 12.41 6.30
C PHE A 128 -5.50 13.18 5.45
N ASP A 129 -5.67 13.23 4.12
CA ASP A 129 -4.80 13.98 3.19
C ASP A 129 -4.56 15.44 3.62
N ALA A 130 -5.62 16.12 4.09
CA ALA A 130 -5.53 17.50 4.55
C ALA A 130 -4.78 17.69 5.87
N ASN A 131 -4.82 16.69 6.76
CA ASN A 131 -4.19 16.74 8.09
C ASN A 131 -2.86 16.01 8.14
N TYR A 132 -2.60 15.17 7.14
CA TYR A 132 -1.40 14.36 7.03
C TYR A 132 -0.19 15.29 6.95
N VAL A 133 0.64 15.19 7.97
CA VAL A 133 1.87 15.96 8.01
C VAL A 133 2.87 15.22 7.16
N LEU A 134 3.21 15.83 6.02
CA LEU A 134 4.22 15.35 5.09
C LEU A 134 5.48 14.89 5.84
N PHE A 135 5.93 13.68 5.53
CA PHE A 135 7.20 13.17 6.00
C PHE A 135 8.41 13.78 5.27
N LYS A 136 8.15 14.67 4.29
CA LYS A 136 9.18 15.42 3.55
C LYS A 136 9.90 16.50 4.37
N ARG A 137 9.38 16.97 5.50
CA ARG A 137 10.02 18.06 6.27
C ARG A 137 11.38 17.67 6.88
N ASP A 138 11.66 16.38 6.99
CA ASP A 138 12.85 15.77 7.55
C ASP A 138 13.68 14.97 6.52
N ASN A 139 13.39 15.10 5.22
CA ASN A 139 14.13 14.50 4.09
C ASN A 139 14.29 12.96 4.13
N HIS A 140 13.50 12.25 4.93
CA HIS A 140 13.68 10.80 5.11
C HIS A 140 13.17 9.96 3.92
N PHE A 141 12.14 10.43 3.21
CA PHE A 141 11.48 9.68 2.13
C PHE A 141 12.05 9.94 0.74
N GLU A 142 12.51 11.16 0.44
CA GLU A 142 13.08 11.52 -0.87
C GLU A 142 14.27 10.65 -1.26
N ARG A 143 14.93 10.01 -0.28
CA ARG A 143 16.02 9.09 -0.53
C ARG A 143 15.58 7.78 -1.19
N TYR A 144 14.32 7.37 -1.03
CA TYR A 144 13.91 5.99 -1.28
C TYR A 144 12.69 5.81 -2.16
N PHE A 145 11.68 6.69 -2.06
CA PHE A 145 10.45 6.57 -2.84
C PHE A 145 10.25 7.82 -3.71
N ASP A 146 9.97 7.61 -4.99
CA ASP A 146 9.62 8.68 -5.93
C ASP A 146 8.19 9.18 -5.72
N GLU A 147 7.27 8.28 -5.37
CA GLU A 147 5.86 8.59 -5.17
C GLU A 147 5.27 7.73 -4.04
N ILE A 148 4.36 8.30 -3.25
CA ILE A 148 3.58 7.59 -2.23
C ILE A 148 2.11 7.70 -2.58
N TRP A 149 1.46 6.55 -2.72
CA TRP A 149 0.06 6.45 -3.09
C TRP A 149 -0.73 5.72 -2.02
N ILE A 150 -1.94 6.18 -1.76
CA ILE A 150 -2.96 5.40 -1.05
C ILE A 150 -3.97 4.85 -2.05
N THR A 151 -4.47 3.65 -1.77
CA THR A 151 -5.60 3.06 -2.50
C THR A 151 -6.60 2.51 -1.50
N TRP A 152 -7.88 2.73 -1.75
CA TRP A 152 -8.99 2.27 -0.91
C TRP A 152 -10.19 1.94 -1.78
N GLN A 153 -11.11 1.16 -1.22
CA GLN A 153 -12.43 0.96 -1.79
C GLN A 153 -13.44 1.71 -0.89
N PRO A 154 -14.11 2.76 -1.38
CA PRO A 154 -15.08 3.50 -0.58
C PRO A 154 -16.25 2.61 -0.16
N SER A 155 -16.75 2.77 1.06
CA SER A 155 -17.87 1.97 1.59
C SER A 155 -19.18 2.18 0.82
N ASN A 156 -19.30 3.30 0.11
CA ASN A 156 -20.43 3.67 -0.73
C ASN A 156 -20.23 3.35 -2.23
N ASN A 157 -19.09 2.78 -2.66
CA ASN A 157 -18.80 2.49 -4.06
C ASN A 157 -18.00 1.18 -4.24
N SER A 158 -18.35 0.37 -5.24
CA SER A 158 -17.57 -0.83 -5.58
C SER A 158 -16.23 -0.53 -6.28
N ASN A 159 -16.04 0.67 -6.79
CA ASN A 159 -14.82 1.04 -7.51
C ASN A 159 -13.72 1.44 -6.54
N TRP A 160 -12.49 1.03 -6.87
CA TRP A 160 -11.33 1.44 -6.10
C TRP A 160 -10.90 2.85 -6.49
N SER A 161 -10.42 3.58 -5.49
CA SER A 161 -9.88 4.91 -5.61
C SER A 161 -8.38 4.89 -5.33
N ILE A 162 -7.66 5.86 -5.91
CA ILE A 162 -6.26 6.13 -5.59
C ILE A 162 -6.07 7.61 -5.32
N LYS A 163 -5.09 7.95 -4.48
CA LYS A 163 -4.69 9.34 -4.21
C LYS A 163 -3.20 9.37 -3.91
N GLN A 164 -2.50 10.33 -4.52
CA GLN A 164 -1.11 10.59 -4.21
C GLN A 164 -1.03 11.38 -2.90
N LEU A 165 -0.21 10.90 -1.97
CA LEU A 165 0.17 11.63 -0.76
C LEU A 165 1.43 12.45 -0.99
N GLU A 166 2.42 11.87 -1.69
CA GLU A 166 3.75 12.47 -1.91
C GLU A 166 4.36 12.12 -3.27
#